data_AF-A0A7J9YG25-F1
#
_entry.id   AF-A0A7J9YG25-F1
#
_cell.length_a   1.000
_cell.length_b   1.000
_cell.length_c   1.000
_cell.angle_alpha   90.00
_cell.angle_beta   90.00
_cell.angle_gamma   90.00
#
_symmetry.space_group_name_H-M   'P 1'
#
loop_
_entity.id
_entity.type
_entity.pdbx_description
1 polymer ?
#
loop_
_entity_poly.entity_id
_entity_poly.type
_entity_poly.pdbx_seq_one_letter_code
_entity_poly.pdbx_strand_id
1 'polypeptide(L)'
;MSDDHEPATYVVGDVHGHAEPLMAALRENGLLDESGDWAGERTHLWFLGDFVDRGPDGIAAIDLVMRLDRQAAAAGGAVRTLLGNHEILLLGMHHFGGTEVPSDLGTRSFERSWVLNGGQQSDLDGLTD
;
A
#
# COMPACT_ATOMS: atom_id res chain seq x y z
N MET A 1 -5.38 -10.61 35.90
CA MET A 1 -4.84 -9.25 35.76
C MET A 1 -4.74 -9.00 34.27
N SER A 2 -5.65 -8.21 33.70
CA SER A 2 -5.53 -7.74 32.33
C SER A 2 -4.35 -6.77 32.28
N ASP A 3 -3.38 -7.05 31.43
CA ASP A 3 -2.23 -6.19 31.21
C ASP A 3 -2.71 -4.96 30.43
N ASP A 4 -2.76 -3.81 31.10
CA ASP A 4 -3.33 -2.55 30.60
C ASP A 4 -2.27 -1.76 29.81
N HIS A 5 -1.45 -2.47 29.03
CA HIS A 5 -0.38 -1.86 28.25
C HIS A 5 -0.96 -1.18 27.01
N GLU A 6 -0.48 0.01 26.71
CA GLU A 6 -0.87 0.76 25.52
C GLU A 6 -0.57 -0.09 24.27
N PRO A 7 -1.46 -0.12 23.26
CA PRO A 7 -1.25 -0.97 22.09
C PRO A 7 0.06 -0.62 21.38
N ALA A 8 0.82 -1.65 20.99
CA ALA A 8 2.03 -1.47 20.21
C ALA A 8 1.72 -0.74 18.88
N THR A 9 2.67 0.04 18.39
CA THR A 9 2.56 0.74 17.10
C THR A 9 3.71 0.35 16.19
N TYR A 10 3.36 -0.10 14.97
CA TYR A 10 4.29 -0.45 13.90
C TYR A 10 4.11 0.51 12.72
N VAL A 11 5.19 0.76 12.00
CA VAL A 11 5.20 1.60 10.79
C VAL A 11 5.94 0.86 9.69
N VAL A 12 5.30 0.71 8.53
CA VAL A 12 5.86 0.12 7.32
C VAL A 12 6.09 1.23 6.30
N GLY A 13 7.31 1.27 5.76
CA GLY A 13 7.66 2.15 4.64
C GLY A 13 7.15 1.63 3.29
N ASP A 14 7.81 2.05 2.22
CA ASP A 14 7.42 1.77 0.85
C ASP A 14 7.39 0.26 0.56
N VAL A 15 6.31 -0.22 -0.06
CA VAL A 15 6.11 -1.64 -0.37
C VAL A 15 6.45 -1.94 -1.83
N HIS A 16 6.12 -1.03 -2.75
CA HIS A 16 6.47 -1.11 -4.17
C HIS A 16 6.25 -2.49 -4.81
N GLY A 17 5.03 -3.01 -4.73
CA GLY A 17 4.63 -4.26 -5.38
C GLY A 17 5.21 -5.53 -4.76
N HIS A 18 5.87 -5.45 -3.61
CA HIS A 18 6.47 -6.61 -2.93
C HIS A 18 5.55 -7.20 -1.85
N ALA A 19 4.35 -7.65 -2.26
CA ALA A 19 3.35 -8.23 -1.36
C ALA A 19 3.88 -9.44 -0.54
N GLU A 20 4.63 -10.36 -1.17
CA GLU A 20 5.20 -11.53 -0.47
C GLU A 20 6.23 -11.15 0.60
N PRO A 21 7.25 -10.32 0.31
CA PRO A 21 8.13 -9.76 1.35
C PRO A 21 7.39 -9.03 2.46
N LEU A 22 6.34 -8.26 2.14
CA LEU A 22 5.50 -7.61 3.15
C LEU A 22 4.83 -8.65 4.07
N MET A 23 4.18 -9.67 3.51
CA MET A 23 3.54 -10.72 4.30
C MET A 23 4.54 -11.47 5.18
N ALA A 24 5.75 -11.76 4.67
CA ALA A 24 6.80 -12.37 5.47
C ALA A 24 7.19 -11.49 6.65
N ALA A 25 7.46 -10.20 6.43
CA ALA A 25 7.83 -9.27 7.50
C ALA A 25 6.72 -9.11 8.56
N LEU A 26 5.45 -9.06 8.14
CA LEU A 26 4.32 -8.97 9.07
C LEU A 26 4.16 -10.26 9.90
N ARG A 27 4.34 -11.44 9.30
CA ARG A 27 4.35 -12.73 10.02
C ARG A 27 5.48 -12.83 11.03
N GLU A 28 6.69 -12.42 10.65
CA GLU A 28 7.86 -12.40 11.53
C GLU A 28 7.64 -11.51 12.77
N ASN A 29 6.81 -10.48 12.65
CA ASN A 29 6.44 -9.58 13.75
C ASN A 29 5.15 -9.99 14.48
N GLY A 30 4.59 -11.18 14.19
CA GLY A 30 3.37 -11.68 14.83
C GLY A 30 2.10 -10.91 14.47
N LEU A 31 2.13 -10.11 13.40
CA LEU A 31 0.96 -9.34 12.94
C LEU A 31 0.06 -10.15 12.02
N LEU A 32 0.56 -11.23 11.45
CA LEU A 32 -0.18 -12.20 10.64
C LEU A 32 -0.03 -13.62 11.18
N ASP A 33 -1.08 -14.42 11.04
CA ASP A 33 -1.03 -15.86 11.27
C ASP A 33 -0.52 -16.66 10.05
N GLU A 34 -0.52 -17.99 10.17
CA GLU A 34 -0.11 -18.90 9.09
C GLU A 34 -1.00 -18.79 7.84
N SER A 35 -2.27 -18.41 8.01
CA SER A 35 -3.22 -18.21 6.91
C SER A 35 -3.07 -16.82 6.27
N GLY A 36 -2.26 -15.93 6.85
CA GLY A 36 -2.05 -14.57 6.37
C GLY A 36 -3.18 -13.61 6.78
N ASP A 37 -3.90 -13.94 7.84
CA ASP A 37 -4.92 -13.10 8.46
C ASP A 37 -4.36 -12.37 9.69
N TRP A 38 -5.01 -11.27 10.08
CA TRP A 38 -4.58 -10.43 11.19
C TRP A 38 -4.47 -11.20 12.51
N ALA A 39 -3.28 -11.18 13.11
CA ALA A 39 -2.96 -11.75 14.41
C ALA A 39 -2.46 -10.69 15.41
N GLY A 40 -2.35 -9.42 15.01
CA GLY A 40 -1.79 -8.34 15.83
C GLY A 40 -2.66 -7.86 16.98
N GLU A 41 -3.76 -8.54 17.32
CA GLU A 41 -4.69 -8.17 18.39
C GLU A 41 -5.08 -6.67 18.33
N ARG A 42 -4.79 -5.90 19.40
CA ARG A 42 -5.08 -4.47 19.54
C ARG A 42 -4.04 -3.55 18.89
N THR A 43 -3.00 -4.10 18.26
CA THR A 43 -1.88 -3.35 17.68
C THR A 43 -2.35 -2.33 16.64
N HIS A 44 -1.64 -1.20 16.56
CA HIS A 44 -1.78 -0.22 15.51
C HIS A 44 -0.67 -0.39 14.46
N LEU A 45 -1.04 -0.55 13.19
CA LEU A 45 -0.13 -0.66 12.06
C LEU A 45 -0.36 0.49 11.09
N TRP A 46 0.70 1.25 10.77
CA TRP A 46 0.67 2.32 9.79
C TRP A 46 1.50 1.96 8.56
N PHE A 47 0.95 2.22 7.38
CA PHE A 47 1.65 2.20 6.11
C PHE A 47 1.86 3.64 5.62
N LEU A 48 3.09 3.96 5.20
CA LEU A 48 3.43 5.31 4.74
C LEU A 48 3.07 5.59 3.28
N GLY A 49 2.50 4.62 2.57
CA GLY A 49 2.12 4.71 1.15
C GLY A 49 3.07 3.95 0.25
N ASP A 50 3.03 4.23 -1.05
CA ASP A 50 3.87 3.64 -2.09
C ASP A 50 3.76 2.10 -2.14
N PHE A 51 2.54 1.62 -2.34
CA PHE A 51 2.23 0.20 -2.48
C PHE A 51 2.50 -0.35 -3.86
N VAL A 52 2.34 0.48 -4.88
CA VAL A 52 2.36 0.08 -6.29
C VAL A 52 3.68 0.44 -6.96
N ASP A 53 3.80 0.04 -8.23
CA ASP A 53 4.94 0.28 -9.10
C ASP A 53 6.23 -0.46 -8.68
N ARG A 54 7.17 -0.56 -9.62
CA ARG A 54 8.50 -1.20 -9.51
C ARG A 54 8.50 -2.72 -9.27
N GLY A 55 7.80 -3.19 -8.25
CA GLY A 55 7.72 -4.61 -7.90
C GLY A 55 6.72 -5.39 -8.76
N PRO A 56 6.57 -6.69 -8.48
CA PRO A 56 5.79 -7.59 -9.33
C PRO A 56 4.27 -7.50 -9.15
N ASP A 57 3.77 -7.04 -7.99
CA ASP A 57 2.33 -7.12 -7.68
C ASP A 57 1.89 -6.05 -6.65
N GLY A 58 1.57 -4.85 -7.13
CA GLY A 58 1.08 -3.72 -6.32
C GLY A 58 -0.36 -3.92 -5.84
N ILE A 59 -1.20 -4.50 -6.69
CA ILE A 59 -2.62 -4.72 -6.37
C ILE A 59 -2.76 -5.75 -5.24
N ALA A 60 -1.99 -6.85 -5.25
CA ALA A 60 -2.01 -7.79 -4.13
C ALA A 60 -1.58 -7.14 -2.79
N ALA A 61 -0.65 -6.18 -2.82
CA ALA A 61 -0.25 -5.44 -1.62
C ALA A 61 -1.41 -4.55 -1.10
N ILE A 62 -2.11 -3.85 -1.99
CA ILE A 62 -3.30 -3.06 -1.64
C ILE A 62 -4.40 -3.97 -1.07
N ASP A 63 -4.72 -5.07 -1.75
CA ASP A 63 -5.75 -6.03 -1.33
C ASP A 63 -5.47 -6.64 0.04
N LEU A 64 -4.20 -6.96 0.31
CA LEU A 64 -3.73 -7.38 1.62
C LEU A 64 -4.06 -6.31 2.67
N VAL A 65 -3.60 -5.06 2.49
CA VAL A 65 -3.78 -4.00 3.48
C VAL A 65 -5.27 -3.68 3.72
N MET A 66 -6.08 -3.67 2.67
CA MET A 66 -7.54 -3.51 2.78
C MET A 66 -8.19 -4.64 3.57
N ARG A 67 -7.73 -5.89 3.41
CA ARG A 67 -8.19 -7.04 4.21
C ARG A 67 -7.79 -6.88 5.67
N LEU A 68 -6.52 -6.53 5.93
CA LEU A 68 -5.99 -6.39 7.28
C LEU A 68 -6.66 -5.26 8.05
N ASP A 69 -7.00 -4.13 7.42
CA ASP A 69 -7.77 -3.05 8.05
C ASP A 69 -9.09 -3.55 8.63
N ARG A 70 -9.86 -4.29 7.84
CA ARG A 70 -11.14 -4.86 8.30
C ARG A 70 -10.95 -5.83 9.47
N GLN A 71 -9.92 -6.68 9.41
CA GLN A 71 -9.66 -7.69 10.44
C GLN A 71 -9.13 -7.06 11.74
N ALA A 72 -8.21 -6.09 11.63
CA ALA A 72 -7.68 -5.35 12.77
C ALA A 72 -8.78 -4.59 13.51
N ALA A 73 -9.67 -3.91 12.78
CA ALA A 73 -10.81 -3.22 13.37
C ALA A 73 -11.72 -4.19 14.16
N ALA A 74 -11.95 -5.40 13.64
CA ALA A 74 -12.74 -6.42 14.33
C ALA A 74 -12.05 -6.97 15.60
N ALA A 75 -10.72 -6.97 15.64
CA ALA A 75 -9.90 -7.40 16.79
C ALA A 75 -9.67 -6.27 17.83
N GLY A 76 -10.13 -5.05 17.55
CA GLY A 76 -9.91 -3.88 18.42
C GLY A 76 -8.55 -3.21 18.24
N GLY A 77 -7.83 -3.53 17.16
CA GLY A 77 -6.65 -2.82 16.68
C GLY A 77 -6.98 -1.90 15.50
N ALA A 78 -5.95 -1.45 14.78
CA ALA A 78 -6.12 -0.60 13.61
C ALA A 78 -5.00 -0.79 12.58
N VAL A 79 -5.37 -0.87 11.30
CA VAL A 79 -4.43 -0.69 10.18
C VAL A 79 -4.80 0.60 9.46
N ARG A 80 -3.83 1.47 9.23
CA ARG A 80 -4.04 2.77 8.58
C ARG A 80 -2.97 3.01 7.53
N THR A 81 -3.31 3.80 6.54
CA THR A 81 -2.42 4.09 5.42
C THR A 81 -2.46 5.56 5.04
N LEU A 82 -1.31 6.08 4.62
CA LEU A 82 -1.18 7.34 3.92
C LEU A 82 -1.14 7.09 2.41
N LEU A 83 -1.49 8.10 1.62
CA LEU A 83 -1.26 8.07 0.18
C LEU A 83 0.20 8.47 -0.09
N GLY A 84 0.91 7.59 -0.79
CA GLY A 84 2.23 7.88 -1.34
C GLY A 84 2.12 8.60 -2.69
N ASN A 85 3.26 9.05 -3.22
CA ASN A 85 3.25 9.70 -4.53
C ASN A 85 3.00 8.71 -5.66
N HIS A 86 3.31 7.43 -5.48
CA HIS A 86 3.05 6.40 -6.48
C HIS A 86 1.56 6.13 -6.67
N GLU A 87 0.76 6.12 -5.60
CA GLU A 87 -0.70 6.05 -5.72
C GLU A 87 -1.25 7.24 -6.52
N ILE A 88 -0.73 8.45 -6.29
CA ILE A 88 -1.15 9.65 -7.04
C ILE A 88 -0.76 9.55 -8.52
N LEU A 89 0.42 9.01 -8.83
CA LEU A 89 0.85 8.80 -10.22
C LEU A 89 -0.01 7.76 -10.93
N LEU A 90 -0.30 6.63 -10.27
CA LEU A 90 -1.13 5.57 -10.82
C LEU A 90 -2.56 6.03 -11.07
N LEU A 91 -3.20 6.69 -10.09
CA LEU A 91 -4.55 7.24 -10.25
C LEU A 91 -4.57 8.35 -11.31
N GLY A 92 -3.53 9.20 -11.35
CA GLY A 92 -3.39 10.22 -12.37
C GLY A 92 -3.24 9.62 -13.78
N MET A 93 -2.49 8.53 -13.92
CA MET A 93 -2.40 7.77 -15.16
C MET A 93 -3.78 7.21 -15.55
N HIS A 94 -4.49 6.58 -14.63
CA HIS A 94 -5.81 6.02 -14.86
C HIS A 94 -6.83 7.06 -15.32
N HIS A 95 -6.84 8.25 -14.72
CA HIS A 95 -7.83 9.29 -15.03
C HIS A 95 -7.45 10.22 -16.19
N PHE A 96 -6.17 10.57 -16.33
CA PHE A 96 -5.71 11.61 -17.26
C PHE A 96 -4.78 11.10 -18.35
N GLY A 97 -4.19 9.92 -18.17
CA GLY A 97 -3.27 9.30 -19.12
C GLY A 97 -2.19 10.25 -19.63
N GLY A 98 -2.04 10.28 -20.96
CA GLY A 98 -1.09 11.12 -21.68
C GLY A 98 -1.48 12.60 -21.80
N THR A 99 -2.52 13.08 -21.12
CA THR A 99 -2.94 14.49 -21.21
C THR A 99 -1.79 15.42 -20.83
N GLU A 100 -1.42 16.28 -21.77
CA GLU A 100 -0.29 17.18 -21.64
C GLU A 100 -0.62 18.41 -20.79
N VAL A 101 0.29 18.75 -19.87
CA VAL A 101 0.24 19.95 -19.04
C VAL A 101 1.51 20.77 -19.30
N PRO A 102 1.39 22.06 -19.64
CA PRO A 102 2.54 22.95 -19.76
C PRO A 102 3.31 23.04 -18.44
N SER A 103 4.64 22.99 -18.51
CA SER A 103 5.50 23.28 -17.36
C SER A 103 6.77 24.02 -17.80
N ASP A 104 7.41 24.71 -16.86
CA ASP A 104 8.68 25.43 -17.10
C ASP A 104 9.83 24.52 -17.55
N LEU A 105 9.69 23.20 -17.35
CA LEU A 105 10.66 22.17 -17.75
C LEU A 105 10.24 21.40 -19.01
N GLY A 106 9.25 21.93 -19.76
CA GLY A 106 8.65 21.28 -20.92
C GLY A 106 7.32 20.59 -20.60
N THR A 107 6.77 19.86 -21.57
CA THR A 107 5.49 19.17 -21.43
C THR A 107 5.56 18.01 -20.44
N ARG A 108 4.61 17.95 -19.51
CA ARG A 108 4.42 16.83 -18.56
C ARG A 108 3.08 16.15 -18.79
N SER A 109 2.99 14.87 -18.44
CA SER A 109 1.74 14.10 -18.35
C SER A 109 1.87 13.08 -17.22
N PHE A 110 0.74 12.63 -16.68
CA PHE A 110 0.76 11.57 -15.66
C PHE A 110 1.33 10.27 -16.22
N GLU A 111 0.99 9.91 -17.45
CA GLU A 111 1.59 8.75 -18.15
C GLU A 111 3.12 8.82 -18.16
N ARG A 112 3.70 9.94 -18.59
CA ARG A 112 5.15 10.08 -18.64
C ARG A 112 5.77 10.02 -17.25
N SER A 113 5.18 10.70 -16.29
CA SER A 113 5.67 10.70 -14.90
C SER A 113 5.57 9.32 -14.26
N TRP A 114 4.48 8.60 -14.47
CA TRP A 114 4.25 7.26 -13.94
C TRP A 114 5.24 6.25 -14.54
N VAL A 115 5.37 6.20 -15.87
CA VAL A 115 6.35 5.33 -16.55
C VAL A 115 7.78 5.59 -16.08
N LEU A 116 8.18 6.86 -15.92
CA LEU A 116 9.53 7.21 -15.44
C LEU A 116 9.80 6.80 -13.99
N ASN A 117 8.76 6.64 -13.17
CA ASN A 117 8.90 6.23 -11.77
C ASN A 117 8.75 4.71 -11.57
N GLY A 118 8.65 3.94 -12.66
CA GLY A 118 8.56 2.48 -12.60
C GLY A 118 7.12 1.96 -12.64
N GLY A 119 6.20 2.73 -13.23
CA GLY A 119 4.81 2.34 -13.43
C GLY A 119 4.65 0.95 -14.02
N GLN A 120 3.78 0.14 -13.41
CA GLN A 120 3.51 -1.24 -13.84
C GLN A 120 2.14 -1.36 -14.50
N GLN A 121 2.11 -1.81 -15.75
CA GLN A 121 0.85 -1.97 -16.49
C GLN A 121 -0.11 -2.94 -15.81
N SER A 122 0.41 -4.01 -15.18
CA SER A 122 -0.41 -4.95 -14.41
C SER A 122 -1.13 -4.29 -13.24
N ASP A 123 -0.51 -3.31 -12.58
CA ASP A 123 -1.15 -2.58 -11.49
C ASP A 123 -2.28 -1.69 -12.03
N LEU A 124 -2.05 -1.01 -13.16
CA LEU A 124 -3.07 -0.18 -13.82
C LEU A 124 -4.27 -1.02 -14.32
N ASP A 125 -4.00 -2.17 -14.93
CA ASP A 125 -5.03 -3.08 -15.43
C ASP A 125 -5.85 -3.72 -14.30
N GLY A 126 -5.28 -3.84 -13.09
CA GLY A 126 -5.91 -4.40 -11.90
C GLY A 126 -6.71 -3.39 -11.06
N LEU A 127 -6.69 -2.10 -11.41
CA LEU A 127 -7.54 -1.11 -10.73
C LEU A 127 -9.02 -1.40 -10.98
N THR A 128 -9.81 -1.19 -9.93
CA THR A 128 -11.28 -1.32 -9.96
C THR A 128 -11.94 -0.05 -9.41
N ASP A 129 -13.18 0.21 -9.83
CA ASP A 129 -14.00 1.35 -9.40
C ASP A 129 -14.53 1.20 -7.95
#